data_AF-Q4DZD9-F1
#
_entry.id   AF-Q4DZD9-F1
#
_cell.length_a   1.000
_cell.length_b   1.000
_cell.length_c   1.000
_cell.angle_alpha   90.00
_cell.angle_beta   90.00
_cell.angle_gamma   90.00
#
_symmetry.space_group_name_H-M   'P 1'
#
loop_
_entity.id
_entity.type
_entity.pdbx_description
1 polymer ?
#
loop_
_entity_poly.entity_id
_entity_poly.type
_entity_poly.pdbx_seq_one_letter_code
_entity_poly.pdbx_strand_id
1 'polypeptide(L)'
;MEVKEGEPPQSWTYRAVCMTLEKDDGVRQSGAPRPRLMVLTSDKGWPYSWKEDGSTRDCHVNCEVERVWQIVLGDLTELFSTRGGTDFKPKRRVLIGTPGIGKSMAAGSYLLYQLLHHDAERLPAVACFICN
;
A
#
# COMPACT_ATOMS: atom_id res chain seq x y z
N MET A 1 -8.32 21.23 1.65
CA MET A 1 -8.59 19.83 1.27
C MET A 1 -10.08 19.58 1.48
N GLU A 2 -10.71 18.81 0.61
CA GLU A 2 -12.05 18.27 0.86
C GLU A 2 -11.90 16.83 1.32
N VAL A 3 -12.49 16.46 2.46
CA VAL A 3 -12.51 15.09 2.97
C VAL A 3 -13.81 14.45 2.51
N LYS A 4 -13.70 13.25 1.94
CA LYS A 4 -14.84 12.43 1.51
C LYS A 4 -14.68 11.05 2.11
N GLU A 5 -15.75 10.53 2.69
CA GLU A 5 -15.81 9.16 3.20
C GLU A 5 -16.03 8.17 2.05
N GLY A 6 -15.53 6.94 2.23
CA GLY A 6 -15.65 5.85 1.27
C GLY A 6 -14.32 5.42 0.66
N GLU A 7 -14.37 4.41 -0.21
CA GLU A 7 -13.22 3.96 -0.97
C GLU A 7 -12.92 4.97 -2.10
N PRO A 8 -11.78 5.67 -2.07
CA PRO A 8 -11.48 6.64 -3.10
C PRO A 8 -11.20 5.91 -4.43
N PRO A 9 -11.67 6.41 -5.58
CA PRO A 9 -11.25 5.87 -6.86
C PRO A 9 -9.72 5.96 -6.95
N GLN A 10 -9.07 4.88 -7.42
CA GLN A 10 -7.62 4.85 -7.60
C GLN A 10 -7.22 6.05 -8.48
N SER A 11 -6.54 7.00 -7.87
CA SER A 11 -6.36 8.33 -8.47
C SER A 11 -4.93 8.64 -8.87
N TRP A 12 -3.99 7.80 -8.46
CA TRP A 12 -2.61 7.90 -8.86
C TRP A 12 -2.39 7.00 -10.07
N THR A 13 -1.90 7.59 -11.14
CA THR A 13 -1.45 6.89 -12.34
C THR A 13 0.00 6.48 -12.16
N TYR A 14 0.31 5.25 -12.55
CA TYR A 14 1.66 4.71 -12.53
C TYR A 14 2.02 4.21 -13.91
N ARG A 15 3.29 4.38 -14.28
CA ARG A 15 3.88 3.74 -15.45
C ARG A 15 4.83 2.64 -14.99
N ALA A 16 4.83 1.52 -15.71
CA ALA A 16 5.79 0.46 -15.47
C ALA A 16 7.16 0.87 -16.03
N VAL A 17 8.19 0.82 -15.20
CA VAL A 17 9.59 1.00 -15.59
C VAL A 17 10.36 -0.22 -15.10
N CYS A 18 10.71 -1.11 -16.03
CA CYS A 18 11.35 -2.39 -15.73
C CYS A 18 10.54 -3.21 -14.69
N MET A 19 11.13 -3.48 -13.53
CA MET A 19 10.53 -4.26 -12.43
C MET A 19 9.85 -3.37 -11.38
N THR A 20 9.73 -2.07 -11.65
CA THR A 20 9.23 -1.06 -10.72
C THR A 20 8.09 -0.25 -11.33
N LEU A 21 7.25 0.31 -10.48
CA LEU A 21 6.28 1.33 -10.89
C LEU A 21 6.88 2.69 -10.58
N GLU A 22 6.72 3.63 -11.52
CA GLU A 22 6.99 5.05 -11.30
C GLU A 22 5.68 5.82 -11.36
N LYS A 23 5.56 6.88 -10.57
CA LYS A 23 4.44 7.80 -10.67
C LYS A 23 4.48 8.47 -12.04
N ASP A 24 3.37 8.46 -12.77
CA ASP A 24 3.29 9.14 -14.06
C ASP A 24 2.99 10.63 -13.85
N ASP A 25 4.05 11.42 -13.68
CA ASP A 25 3.99 12.88 -13.47
C ASP A 25 4.49 13.69 -14.68
N GLY A 26 4.69 13.03 -15.83
CA GLY A 26 5.25 13.63 -17.05
C GLY A 26 4.38 14.75 -17.66
N VAL A 27 3.11 14.85 -17.27
CA VAL A 27 2.27 15.99 -17.63
C VAL A 27 2.33 17.01 -16.50
N ARG A 28 3.13 18.05 -16.73
CA ARG A 28 3.09 19.32 -16.01
C ARG A 28 1.73 19.98 -16.21
N GLN A 29 0.66 19.40 -15.66
CA GLN A 29 -0.63 20.08 -15.63
C GLN A 29 -0.42 21.33 -14.79
N SER A 30 -0.65 22.48 -15.40
CA SER A 30 -0.49 23.82 -14.84
C SER A 30 -1.41 24.12 -13.65
N GLY A 31 -2.22 23.15 -13.20
CA GLY A 31 -2.77 23.12 -11.86
C GLY A 31 -2.00 22.08 -11.05
N ALA A 32 -1.16 22.52 -10.11
CA ALA A 32 -0.45 21.62 -9.20
C ALA A 32 -1.44 20.54 -8.69
N PRO A 33 -1.19 19.24 -8.94
CA PRO A 33 -2.05 18.20 -8.41
C PRO A 33 -2.18 18.43 -6.92
N ARG A 34 -3.40 18.75 -6.45
CA ARG A 34 -3.64 18.99 -5.02
C ARG A 34 -3.07 17.78 -4.29
N PRO A 35 -2.21 17.96 -3.27
CA PRO A 35 -1.73 16.83 -2.47
C PRO A 35 -2.91 15.97 -2.07
N ARG A 36 -2.91 14.71 -2.50
CA ARG A 36 -3.95 13.73 -2.14
C ARG A 36 -3.36 12.83 -1.08
N LEU A 37 -4.13 12.61 -0.04
CA LEU A 37 -3.82 11.70 1.04
C LEU A 37 -5.08 10.91 1.30
N MET A 38 -4.94 9.59 1.32
CA MET A 38 -5.97 8.70 1.82
C MET A 38 -5.67 8.45 3.30
N VAL A 39 -6.71 8.36 4.13
CA VAL A 39 -6.56 8.06 5.55
C VAL A 39 -7.42 6.85 5.85
N LEU A 40 -6.81 5.81 6.41
CA LEU A 40 -7.53 4.65 6.91
C LEU A 40 -7.63 4.74 8.43
N THR A 41 -8.85 4.87 8.93
CA THR A 41 -9.13 4.93 10.37
C THR A 41 -9.60 3.57 10.85
N SER A 42 -9.03 3.09 11.96
CA SER A 42 -9.49 1.86 12.63
C SER A 42 -9.60 2.04 14.14
N ASP A 43 -10.73 1.64 14.73
CA ASP A 43 -10.91 1.65 16.18
C ASP A 43 -9.93 0.73 16.91
N LYS A 44 -9.47 -0.33 16.24
CA LYS A 44 -8.45 -1.24 16.76
C LYS A 44 -7.03 -0.66 16.64
N GLY A 45 -6.87 0.50 16.00
CA GLY A 45 -5.57 1.04 15.64
C GLY A 45 -4.85 0.18 14.60
N TRP A 46 -3.54 0.41 14.47
CA TRP A 46 -2.69 -0.23 13.49
C TRP A 46 -1.52 -0.94 14.16
N PRO A 47 -0.93 -1.98 13.53
CA PRO A 47 0.10 -2.81 14.17
C PRO A 47 1.24 -2.02 14.86
N TYR A 48 1.71 -0.94 14.24
CA TYR A 48 2.74 -0.08 14.85
C TYR A 48 2.20 0.76 16.02
N SER A 49 0.97 1.27 15.93
CA SER A 49 0.36 2.07 16.99
C SER A 49 -0.21 1.24 18.15
N TRP A 50 -0.30 -0.09 18.01
CA TRP A 50 -0.72 -1.00 19.10
C TRP A 50 0.21 -0.98 20.31
N LYS A 51 1.49 -0.65 20.11
CA LYS A 51 2.47 -0.49 21.20
C LYS A 51 2.53 0.94 21.73
N GLU A 52 2.15 1.92 20.91
CA GLU A 52 1.94 3.28 21.37
C GLU A 52 0.60 3.34 22.13
N ASP A 53 0.29 4.45 22.78
CA ASP A 53 -0.85 4.67 23.68
C ASP A 53 -2.26 4.54 23.02
N GLY A 54 -2.35 3.88 21.87
CA GLY A 54 -3.59 3.65 21.12
C GLY A 54 -4.17 4.93 20.52
N SER A 55 -3.46 6.06 20.60
CA SER A 55 -3.94 7.36 20.15
C SER A 55 -4.04 7.43 18.62
N THR A 56 -3.09 6.82 17.91
CA THR A 56 -3.06 6.87 16.44
C THR A 56 -3.91 5.75 15.83
N ARG A 57 -5.15 6.10 15.49
CA ARG A 57 -6.10 5.26 14.75
C ARG A 57 -6.00 5.41 13.24
N ASP A 58 -5.28 6.43 12.79
CA ASP A 58 -5.21 6.84 11.39
C ASP A 58 -3.92 6.37 10.72
N CYS A 59 -4.06 5.65 9.61
CA CYS A 59 -2.98 5.29 8.71
C CYS A 59 -3.02 6.19 7.47
N HIS A 60 -2.02 7.04 7.32
CA HIS A 60 -1.91 8.03 6.25
C HIS A 60 -1.25 7.41 5.01
N VAL A 61 -2.01 7.28 3.93
CA VAL A 61 -1.61 6.62 2.68
C VAL A 61 -1.38 7.68 1.60
N ASN A 62 -0.14 7.78 1.16
CA ASN A 62 0.27 8.64 0.05
C ASN A 62 0.49 7.82 -1.23
N CYS A 63 0.88 8.50 -2.32
CA CYS A 63 1.19 7.83 -3.59
C CYS A 63 2.31 6.78 -3.48
N GLU A 64 3.29 6.98 -2.60
CA GLU A 64 4.41 6.04 -2.48
C GLU A 64 3.97 4.74 -1.81
N VAL A 65 3.13 4.85 -0.76
CA VAL A 65 2.54 3.71 -0.08
C VAL A 65 1.57 2.96 -1.01
N GLU A 66 0.72 3.68 -1.73
CA GLU A 66 -0.14 3.09 -2.76
C GLU A 66 0.69 2.36 -3.82
N ARG A 67 1.80 2.94 -4.28
CA ARG A 67 2.69 2.31 -5.26
C ARG A 67 3.26 0.99 -4.76
N VAL A 68 3.61 0.90 -3.47
CA VAL A 68 4.05 -0.36 -2.85
C VAL A 68 2.94 -1.39 -2.91
N TRP A 69 1.69 -1.00 -2.60
CA TRP A 69 0.55 -1.89 -2.73
C TRP A 69 0.34 -2.37 -4.16
N GLN A 70 0.43 -1.50 -5.16
CA GLN A 70 0.28 -1.89 -6.57
C GLN A 70 1.34 -2.94 -7.01
N ILE A 71 2.57 -2.84 -6.50
CA ILE A 71 3.62 -3.84 -6.74
C ILE A 71 3.23 -5.18 -6.10
N VAL A 72 2.79 -5.15 -4.84
CA VAL A 72 2.34 -6.36 -4.12
C VAL A 72 1.12 -6.99 -4.79
N LEU A 73 0.15 -6.17 -5.22
CA LEU A 73 -1.03 -6.63 -5.96
C LEU A 73 -0.65 -7.27 -7.29
N GLY A 74 0.35 -6.74 -8.00
CA GLY A 74 0.91 -7.36 -9.19
C GLY A 74 1.49 -8.74 -8.92
N ASP A 75 2.27 -8.89 -7.84
CA ASP A 75 2.82 -10.18 -7.41
C ASP A 75 1.70 -11.17 -7.01
N LEU A 76 0.66 -10.72 -6.31
CA LEU A 76 -0.49 -11.56 -5.96
C LEU A 76 -1.27 -11.99 -7.20
N THR A 77 -1.43 -11.10 -8.18
CA THR A 77 -2.10 -11.40 -9.44
C THR A 77 -1.34 -12.45 -10.22
N GLU A 78 0.00 -12.34 -10.30
CA GLU A 78 0.84 -13.35 -10.94
C GLU A 78 0.78 -14.69 -10.18
N LEU A 79 0.85 -14.64 -8.84
CA LEU A 79 0.77 -15.82 -7.96
C LEU A 79 -0.53 -16.60 -8.12
N PHE A 80 -1.67 -15.91 -8.16
CA PHE A 80 -3.00 -16.52 -8.26
C PHE A 80 -3.48 -16.67 -9.70
N SER A 81 -2.65 -16.34 -10.70
CA SER A 81 -3.03 -16.51 -12.09
C SER A 81 -3.19 -17.99 -12.41
N THR A 82 -4.32 -18.37 -13.01
CA THR A 82 -4.64 -19.76 -13.40
C THR A 82 -3.68 -20.31 -14.47
N ARG A 83 -2.87 -19.44 -15.09
CA ARG A 83 -2.11 -19.75 -16.30
C ARG A 83 -0.90 -20.63 -15.96
N GLY A 84 -1.15 -21.90 -15.67
CA GLY A 84 -0.40 -23.14 -15.99
C GLY A 84 1.11 -23.24 -15.78
N GLY A 85 1.84 -22.14 -15.65
CA GLY A 85 3.21 -22.11 -15.22
C GLY A 85 3.20 -22.10 -13.71
N THR A 86 3.47 -23.24 -13.10
CA THR A 86 3.89 -23.40 -11.71
C THR A 86 5.19 -22.62 -11.37
N ASP A 87 5.61 -21.69 -12.23
CA ASP A 87 6.92 -21.09 -12.26
C ASP A 87 6.96 -19.78 -11.46
N PHE A 88 5.81 -19.17 -11.16
CA PHE A 88 5.81 -18.02 -10.28
C PHE A 88 6.04 -18.47 -8.83
N LYS A 89 7.24 -18.17 -8.33
CA LYS A 89 7.59 -18.31 -6.93
C LYS A 89 7.43 -16.96 -6.24
N PRO A 90 6.78 -16.90 -5.05
CA PRO A 90 6.71 -15.68 -4.26
C PRO A 90 8.09 -15.04 -4.11
N LYS A 91 8.20 -13.79 -4.53
CA LYS A 91 9.44 -13.02 -4.43
C LYS A 91 9.46 -12.27 -3.11
N ARG A 92 10.60 -12.32 -2.41
CA ARG A 92 10.81 -11.48 -1.23
C ARG A 92 10.95 -10.03 -1.71
N ARG A 93 10.10 -9.14 -1.21
CA ARG A 93 10.18 -7.69 -1.44
C ARG A 93 10.74 -7.02 -0.18
N VAL A 94 11.58 -6.01 -0.37
CA VAL A 94 12.09 -5.17 0.71
C VAL A 94 11.74 -3.73 0.37
N LEU A 95 10.98 -3.08 1.25
CA LEU A 95 10.72 -1.65 1.15
C LEU A 95 11.76 -0.89 1.96
N ILE A 96 12.56 -0.07 1.28
CA ILE A 96 13.53 0.82 1.91
C ILE A 96 12.99 2.24 1.77
N GLY A 97 12.67 2.87 2.90
CA GLY A 97 12.31 4.28 2.95
C GLY A 97 13.53 5.17 3.18
N THR A 98 13.42 6.45 2.83
CA THR A 98 14.44 7.45 3.14
C THR A 98 14.52 7.67 4.65
N PRO A 99 15.69 7.54 5.29
CA PRO A 99 15.85 7.88 6.70
C PRO A 99 15.41 9.32 7.01
N GLY A 100 14.77 9.54 8.15
CA GLY A 100 14.37 10.88 8.63
C GLY A 100 13.06 11.42 8.05
N ILE A 101 12.70 11.12 6.81
CA ILE A 101 11.45 11.57 6.18
C ILE A 101 10.39 10.47 6.33
N GLY A 102 9.56 10.58 7.38
CA GLY A 102 8.24 9.94 7.43
C GLY A 102 8.24 8.42 7.19
N LYS A 103 8.66 7.69 8.24
CA LYS A 103 8.51 6.26 8.52
C LYS A 103 7.66 5.48 7.48
N SER A 104 8.24 4.41 6.94
CA SER A 104 7.57 3.29 6.26
C SER A 104 6.44 2.62 7.06
N MET A 105 6.15 3.13 8.26
CA MET A 105 5.05 2.74 9.14
C MET A 105 3.72 2.63 8.40
N ALA A 106 3.38 3.62 7.57
CA ALA A 106 2.13 3.61 6.82
C ALA A 106 2.07 2.46 5.81
N ALA A 107 3.20 2.07 5.22
CA ALA A 107 3.23 0.98 4.24
C ALA A 107 2.88 -0.36 4.88
N GLY A 108 3.43 -0.66 6.07
CA GLY A 108 3.11 -1.91 6.78
C GLY A 108 1.62 -2.01 7.12
N SER A 109 1.05 -0.94 7.69
CA SER A 109 -0.37 -0.85 8.02
C SER A 109 -1.27 -0.95 6.77
N TYR A 110 -0.92 -0.22 5.72
CA TYR A 110 -1.70 -0.21 4.48
C TYR A 110 -1.66 -1.55 3.76
N LEU A 111 -0.50 -2.20 3.69
CA LEU A 111 -0.38 -3.55 3.12
C LEU A 111 -1.21 -4.54 3.92
N LEU A 112 -1.15 -4.50 5.26
CA LEU A 112 -1.99 -5.37 6.08
C LEU A 112 -3.47 -5.15 5.80
N TYR A 113 -3.92 -3.89 5.75
CA TYR A 113 -5.31 -3.57 5.41
C TYR A 113 -5.73 -4.17 4.08
N GLN A 114 -4.97 -3.89 3.02
CA GLN A 114 -5.28 -4.33 1.66
C GLN A 114 -5.26 -5.85 1.53
N LEU A 115 -4.31 -6.53 2.19
CA LEU A 115 -4.24 -7.99 2.21
C LEU A 115 -5.43 -8.62 2.97
N LEU A 116 -5.86 -8.03 4.09
CA LEU A 116 -7.03 -8.51 4.84
C LEU A 116 -8.36 -8.27 4.11
N HIS A 117 -8.41 -7.30 3.20
CA HIS A 117 -9.56 -7.04 2.34
C HIS A 117 -9.42 -7.67 0.95
N HIS A 118 -8.37 -8.47 0.75
CA HIS A 118 -8.22 -9.27 -0.46
C HIS A 118 -9.13 -10.50 -0.44
N ASP A 119 -9.21 -11.21 -1.56
CA ASP A 119 -10.01 -12.43 -1.70
C ASP A 119 -9.57 -13.49 -0.68
N ALA A 120 -10.45 -13.78 0.29
CA ALA A 120 -10.19 -14.72 1.38
C ALA A 120 -10.05 -16.18 0.92
N GLU A 121 -10.59 -16.54 -0.25
CA GLU A 121 -10.38 -17.89 -0.81
C GLU A 121 -8.94 -18.05 -1.34
N ARG A 122 -8.37 -16.97 -1.88
CA ARG A 122 -7.00 -16.95 -2.42
C ARG A 122 -5.96 -16.68 -1.35
N LEU A 123 -6.28 -15.80 -0.40
CA LEU A 123 -5.40 -15.37 0.68
C LEU A 123 -6.07 -15.62 2.05
N PRO A 124 -6.10 -16.88 2.52
CA PRO A 124 -6.86 -17.26 3.73
C PRO A 124 -6.24 -16.76 5.03
N ALA A 125 -4.96 -16.38 5.02
CA ALA A 125 -4.26 -15.90 6.20
C ALA A 125 -3.21 -14.85 5.84
N VAL A 126 -3.08 -13.86 6.71
CA VAL A 126 -2.06 -12.81 6.63
C VAL A 126 -1.40 -12.68 8.00
N ALA A 127 -0.07 -12.78 8.04
CA ALA A 127 0.71 -12.58 9.25
C ALA A 127 1.55 -11.30 9.11
N CYS A 128 1.47 -10.42 10.11
CA CYS A 128 2.30 -9.22 10.21
C CYS A 128 3.28 -9.39 11.36
N PHE A 129 4.57 -9.29 11.07
CA PHE A 129 5.63 -9.35 12.07
C PHE A 129 6.21 -7.95 12.26
N ILE A 130 6.28 -7.51 13.51
CA ILE A 130 6.87 -6.23 13.87
C ILE A 130 8.07 -6.50 14.75
N CYS A 131 9.25 -6.13 14.26
CA CYS A 131 10.46 -6.09 15.07
C CYS A 131 10.53 -4.71 15.72
N ASN A 132 10.55 -4.67 17.04
CA ASN A 132 10.84 -3.49 17.84
C ASN A 132 12.09 -3.75 18.67
#